data_AF-A0A9P4KAU4-F1
#
_entry.id   AF-A0A9P4KAU4-F1
#
_cell.length_a   1.000
_cell.length_b   1.000
_cell.length_c   1.000
_cell.angle_alpha   90.00
_cell.angle_beta   90.00
_cell.angle_gamma   90.00
#
_symmetry.space_group_name_H-M   'P 1'
#
loop_
_entity.id
_entity.type
_entity.pdbx_description
1 polymer ?
#
loop_
_entity_poly.entity_id
_entity_poly.type
_entity_poly.pdbx_seq_one_letter_code
_entity_poly.pdbx_strand_id
1 'polypeptide(L)'
;MAGIKRSNGAYDYTERPVKVHRSYAHDRISNLSDELLLRILSFGSVPTLLTCQRVSKRFSRIAVDSELWKAAYYNQFVLPKASRIPGIKDRPASEHLRYSSKLSKWLDDGSLVKNGLKTNWKQQYRLRHNWSLGQCAVSEIVVAERPPEPPLLVMMQNGMIFTVDSISGLRVWNAKNEHNLIASATFRATDLETPRLPTSMAIDSQDESIGTQRVVVGFDNGSFTIFEMDREKRSITLLFSHPASSNGSLSALAYSPPFLLTMAEDQLLSLYTFEEELSKSILAPPRLLYSLRSHTVWPPVSLSIRTNATSMTAAIAYALPTYLSGWTVGIQEMRLSYNGKLIESRLATAAEHNYQSLAGNHSMSSPSSRASSPFPVGIREPVLSNNPSRSKPTTLSYSHPYLLVAHPDNTLTLYLIKSTSSVLSIGPGVRLWGHTSSVSGAHVGVRGKAVSVSRLGDELRVWDLEGGMASVAARKHSQNGEISVRIQPSKMPEEFRADLPDPGSQRNFGLRLALEQGFDDLAVSQGWVGFDERNVIVLREKSHGSQALVVYDFS
;
A
#
# COMPACT_ATOMS: atom_id res chain seq x y z
N MET A 1 88.22 32.43 -30.06
CA MET A 1 87.54 31.62 -29.03
C MET A 1 86.75 30.53 -29.75
N ALA A 2 87.11 29.27 -29.49
CA ALA A 2 86.45 27.99 -29.79
C ALA A 2 85.71 27.81 -31.15
N GLY A 3 86.25 26.92 -31.99
CA GLY A 3 85.52 26.29 -33.09
C GLY A 3 84.86 24.97 -32.69
N ILE A 4 84.05 24.40 -33.59
CA ILE A 4 84.20 23.05 -34.18
C ILE A 4 82.96 22.67 -35.02
N LYS A 5 83.28 21.94 -36.09
CA LYS A 5 82.55 21.30 -37.20
C LYS A 5 81.42 20.30 -36.87
N ARG A 6 80.56 20.08 -37.89
CA ARG A 6 79.83 18.84 -38.33
C ARG A 6 78.60 18.43 -37.49
N SER A 7 77.54 17.78 -37.98
CA SER A 7 77.11 17.24 -39.29
C SER A 7 75.65 16.74 -39.18
N ASN A 8 74.98 16.61 -40.33
CA ASN A 8 73.65 16.04 -40.61
C ASN A 8 73.03 14.97 -39.67
N GLY A 9 71.70 15.06 -39.56
CA GLY A 9 70.74 14.03 -39.12
C GLY A 9 69.65 14.67 -38.26
N ALA A 10 68.35 14.39 -38.36
CA ALA A 10 67.57 13.50 -39.19
C ALA A 10 66.08 13.82 -38.91
N TYR A 11 65.20 13.59 -39.90
CA TYR A 11 63.74 13.37 -39.81
C TYR A 11 62.85 14.37 -39.05
N ASP A 12 62.23 15.23 -39.85
CA ASP A 12 61.07 16.05 -39.51
C ASP A 12 59.79 15.18 -39.59
N TYR A 13 59.39 14.55 -38.48
CA TYR A 13 58.07 13.90 -38.35
C TYR A 13 57.09 14.87 -37.69
N THR A 14 56.55 15.79 -38.49
CA THR A 14 55.27 16.41 -38.14
C THR A 14 54.17 15.39 -38.41
N GLU A 15 53.75 14.68 -37.36
CA GLU A 15 52.54 13.84 -37.39
C GLU A 15 51.34 14.72 -37.76
N ARG A 16 50.96 14.66 -39.03
CA ARG A 16 49.66 15.16 -39.48
C ARG A 16 48.61 14.31 -38.77
N PRO A 17 47.65 14.91 -38.03
CA PRO A 17 46.56 14.12 -37.48
C PRO A 17 45.84 13.44 -38.64
N VAL A 18 45.83 12.10 -38.61
CA VAL A 18 45.09 11.27 -39.55
C VAL A 18 43.68 11.82 -39.61
N LYS A 19 43.28 12.34 -40.77
CA LYS A 19 41.89 12.74 -41.02
C LYS A 19 41.04 11.51 -40.74
N VAL A 20 40.39 11.50 -39.57
CA VAL A 20 39.34 10.55 -39.24
C VAL A 20 38.37 10.61 -40.40
N HIS A 21 38.33 9.54 -41.19
CA HIS A 21 37.38 9.40 -42.27
C HIS A 21 36.01 9.41 -41.62
N ARG A 22 35.35 10.58 -41.59
CA ARG A 22 33.92 10.67 -41.30
C ARG A 22 33.26 9.88 -42.40
N SER A 23 32.95 8.61 -42.13
CA SER A 23 31.96 7.89 -42.90
C SER A 23 30.74 8.80 -42.93
N TYR A 24 30.38 9.32 -44.11
CA TYR A 24 29.09 9.93 -44.34
C TYR A 24 28.06 8.81 -44.20
N ALA A 25 27.75 8.44 -42.96
CA ALA A 25 26.62 7.61 -42.63
C ALA A 25 25.41 8.43 -43.04
N HIS A 26 24.95 8.20 -44.27
CA HIS A 26 23.74 8.83 -44.79
C HIS A 26 22.65 8.59 -43.77
N ASP A 27 22.16 9.66 -43.17
CA ASP A 27 21.09 9.61 -42.18
C ASP A 27 19.78 9.25 -42.88
N ARG A 28 19.58 7.94 -43.07
CA ARG A 28 18.37 7.38 -43.68
C ARG A 28 17.16 7.52 -42.75
N ILE A 29 17.39 7.74 -41.46
CA ILE A 29 16.34 7.80 -40.44
C ILE A 29 15.71 9.19 -40.40
N SER A 30 16.50 10.24 -40.64
CA SER A 30 16.00 11.62 -40.76
C SER A 30 15.06 11.83 -41.95
N ASN A 31 15.15 11.03 -43.01
CA ASN A 31 14.28 11.15 -44.19
C ASN A 31 12.93 10.43 -44.04
N LEU A 32 12.74 9.63 -43.00
CA LEU A 32 11.48 8.92 -42.77
C LEU A 32 10.38 9.90 -42.33
N SER A 33 9.12 9.55 -42.56
CA SER A 33 7.99 10.28 -41.99
C SER A 33 7.87 10.02 -40.48
N ASP A 34 7.21 10.93 -39.77
CA ASP A 34 7.00 10.79 -38.32
C ASP A 34 6.22 9.50 -37.97
N GLU A 35 5.26 9.10 -38.80
CA GLU A 35 4.49 7.85 -38.64
C GLU A 35 5.33 6.59 -38.79
N LEU A 36 6.25 6.57 -39.76
CA LEU A 36 7.17 5.45 -39.92
C LEU A 36 8.16 5.40 -38.75
N LEU A 37 8.61 6.55 -38.26
CA LEU A 37 9.46 6.62 -37.08
C LEU A 37 8.75 6.12 -35.83
N LEU A 38 7.50 6.53 -35.60
CA LEU A 38 6.65 6.02 -34.52
C LEU A 38 6.49 4.50 -34.62
N ARG A 39 6.23 3.97 -35.81
CA ARG A 39 6.08 2.53 -36.02
C ARG A 39 7.38 1.75 -35.83
N ILE A 40 8.54 2.33 -36.13
CA ILE A 40 9.84 1.72 -35.83
C ILE A 40 10.09 1.73 -34.32
N LEU A 41 9.83 2.86 -33.66
CA LEU A 41 10.04 3.03 -32.22
C LEU A 41 9.08 2.19 -31.38
N SER A 42 7.89 1.83 -31.89
CA SER A 42 6.95 0.94 -31.18
C SER A 42 7.47 -0.49 -31.01
N PHE A 43 8.43 -0.91 -31.83
CA PHE A 43 9.16 -2.17 -31.66
C PHE A 43 10.39 -2.04 -30.73
N GLY A 44 10.76 -0.81 -30.37
CA GLY A 44 11.92 -0.53 -29.53
C GLY A 44 11.68 -0.82 -28.04
N SER A 45 12.75 -1.15 -27.33
CA SER A 45 12.71 -1.27 -25.87
C SER A 45 12.68 0.09 -25.18
N VAL A 46 12.24 0.15 -23.92
CA VAL A 46 12.19 1.40 -23.15
C VAL A 46 13.55 2.10 -23.01
N PRO A 47 14.67 1.39 -22.74
CA PRO A 47 16.01 2.01 -22.76
C PRO A 47 16.35 2.64 -24.13
N THR A 48 15.93 2.01 -25.22
CA THR A 48 16.11 2.54 -26.58
C THR A 48 15.34 3.86 -26.75
N LEU A 49 14.08 3.92 -26.29
CA LEU A 49 13.25 5.14 -26.33
C LEU A 49 13.89 6.29 -25.54
N LEU A 50 14.42 6.00 -24.35
CA LEU A 50 15.13 6.99 -23.52
C LEU A 50 16.41 7.49 -24.18
N THR A 51 17.14 6.60 -24.86
CA THR A 51 18.34 6.98 -25.61
C THR A 51 17.98 7.85 -26.80
N CYS A 52 16.97 7.46 -27.59
CA CYS A 52 16.45 8.26 -28.71
C CYS A 52 16.04 9.67 -28.28
N GLN A 53 15.48 9.83 -27.08
CA GLN A 53 15.11 11.15 -26.56
C GLN A 53 16.30 12.13 -26.48
N ARG A 54 17.53 11.62 -26.29
CA ARG A 54 18.75 12.43 -26.18
C ARG A 54 19.44 12.70 -27.51
N VAL A 55 19.02 12.05 -28.61
CA VAL A 55 19.69 12.12 -29.91
C VAL A 55 19.39 13.42 -30.65
N SER A 56 18.12 13.80 -30.76
CA SER A 56 17.74 15.03 -31.48
C SER A 56 16.41 15.60 -30.98
N LYS A 57 16.13 16.87 -31.31
CA LYS A 57 14.85 17.52 -30.97
C LYS A 57 13.63 16.80 -31.56
N ARG A 58 13.77 16.26 -32.77
CA ARG A 58 12.70 15.49 -33.45
C ARG A 58 12.45 14.17 -32.73
N PHE A 59 13.50 13.39 -32.46
CA PHE A 59 13.38 12.15 -31.69
C PHE A 59 12.89 12.38 -30.26
N SER A 60 13.29 13.50 -29.63
CA SER A 60 12.79 13.87 -28.31
C SER A 60 11.27 14.08 -28.29
N ARG A 61 10.72 14.70 -29.34
CA ARG A 61 9.26 14.87 -29.48
C ARG A 61 8.56 13.54 -29.71
N ILE A 62 9.07 12.73 -30.63
CA ILE A 62 8.43 11.48 -31.05
C ILE A 62 8.54 10.39 -29.97
N ALA A 63 9.68 10.27 -29.30
CA ALA A 63 9.89 9.29 -28.23
C ALA A 63 9.08 9.57 -26.95
N VAL A 64 8.48 10.76 -26.83
CA VAL A 64 7.59 11.15 -25.72
C VAL A 64 6.11 10.97 -26.07
N ASP A 65 5.80 10.46 -27.27
CA ASP A 65 4.43 10.24 -27.72
C ASP A 65 3.64 9.32 -26.78
N SER A 66 2.37 9.67 -26.51
CA SER A 66 1.52 8.96 -25.56
C SER A 66 1.21 7.52 -25.97
N GLU A 67 1.07 7.23 -27.26
CA GLU A 67 0.68 5.89 -27.72
C GLU A 67 1.86 4.90 -27.65
N LEU A 68 3.10 5.38 -27.81
CA LEU A 68 4.30 4.57 -27.59
C LEU A 68 4.41 4.13 -26.13
N TRP A 69 4.27 5.07 -25.19
CA TRP A 69 4.36 4.77 -23.76
C TRP A 69 3.17 3.94 -23.28
N LYS A 70 1.98 4.14 -23.84
CA LYS A 70 0.84 3.27 -23.60
C LYS A 70 1.10 1.84 -24.09
N ALA A 71 1.62 1.66 -25.29
CA ALA A 71 1.97 0.32 -25.80
C ALA A 71 3.03 -0.36 -24.91
N ALA A 72 4.09 0.35 -24.53
CA ALA A 72 5.12 -0.17 -23.63
C ALA A 72 4.53 -0.55 -22.27
N TYR A 73 3.67 0.30 -21.70
CA TYR A 73 2.96 0.05 -20.44
C TYR A 73 2.10 -1.22 -20.51
N TYR A 74 1.26 -1.34 -21.54
CA TYR A 74 0.38 -2.49 -21.69
C TYR A 74 1.18 -3.78 -21.90
N ASN A 75 2.22 -3.74 -22.73
CA ASN A 75 3.05 -4.91 -23.01
C ASN A 75 3.76 -5.43 -21.76
N GLN A 76 4.25 -4.54 -20.90
CA GLN A 76 5.04 -4.93 -19.74
C GLN A 76 4.22 -5.23 -18.49
N PHE A 77 3.15 -4.47 -18.23
CA PHE A 77 2.42 -4.56 -16.96
C PHE A 77 1.03 -5.20 -17.10
N VAL A 78 0.36 -5.02 -18.24
CA VAL A 78 -1.04 -5.46 -18.44
C VAL A 78 -1.12 -6.85 -19.10
N LEU A 79 -0.38 -7.08 -20.20
CA LEU A 79 -0.43 -8.34 -20.94
C LEU A 79 -0.01 -9.56 -20.10
N PRO A 80 1.07 -9.50 -19.29
CA PRO A 80 1.44 -10.64 -18.45
C PRO A 80 0.34 -10.98 -17.43
N LYS A 81 -0.33 -9.96 -16.87
CA LYS A 81 -1.46 -10.15 -15.94
C LYS A 81 -2.69 -10.73 -16.65
N ALA A 82 -3.07 -10.17 -17.80
CA ALA A 82 -4.23 -10.63 -18.58
C ALA A 82 -4.06 -12.09 -19.07
N SER A 83 -2.84 -12.48 -19.44
CA SER A 83 -2.56 -13.87 -19.88
C SER A 83 -2.70 -14.93 -18.78
N ARG A 84 -2.72 -14.52 -17.49
CA ARG A 84 -2.89 -15.41 -16.33
C ARG A 84 -4.35 -15.73 -16.03
N ILE A 85 -5.31 -15.05 -16.67
CA ILE A 85 -6.75 -15.26 -16.45
C ILE A 85 -7.24 -16.42 -17.32
N PRO A 86 -7.83 -17.48 -16.74
CA PRO A 86 -8.43 -18.58 -17.51
C PRO A 86 -9.54 -18.04 -18.43
N GLY A 87 -9.50 -18.39 -19.73
CA GLY A 87 -10.48 -17.98 -20.75
C GLY A 87 -10.01 -16.91 -21.75
N ILE A 88 -8.89 -16.23 -21.50
CA ILE A 88 -8.27 -15.28 -22.46
C ILE A 88 -7.29 -15.98 -23.41
N LYS A 89 -6.88 -17.21 -23.06
CA LYS A 89 -5.86 -17.99 -23.79
C LYS A 89 -6.32 -18.49 -25.17
N ASP A 90 -7.63 -18.57 -25.42
CA ASP A 90 -8.20 -19.25 -26.59
C ASP A 90 -8.60 -18.30 -27.75
N ARG A 91 -8.40 -16.99 -27.62
CA ARG A 91 -8.53 -16.07 -28.75
C ARG A 91 -7.15 -15.77 -29.31
N PRO A 92 -6.90 -15.98 -30.62
CA PRO A 92 -5.66 -15.49 -31.22
C PRO A 92 -5.60 -13.99 -30.90
N ALA A 93 -4.50 -13.57 -30.26
CA ALA A 93 -4.30 -12.23 -29.74
C ALA A 93 -4.33 -11.19 -30.88
N SER A 94 -5.54 -10.86 -31.30
CA SER A 94 -5.85 -9.83 -32.28
C SER A 94 -5.34 -8.49 -31.75
N GLU A 95 -4.76 -7.68 -32.62
CA GLU A 95 -4.25 -6.33 -32.34
C GLU A 95 -5.27 -5.44 -31.58
N HIS A 96 -6.56 -5.77 -31.63
CA HIS A 96 -7.63 -5.13 -30.85
C HIS A 96 -7.50 -5.27 -29.32
N LEU A 97 -6.74 -6.25 -28.80
CA LEU A 97 -6.47 -6.39 -27.36
C LEU A 97 -5.28 -5.54 -26.89
N ARG A 98 -4.44 -5.04 -27.81
CA ARG A 98 -3.27 -4.21 -27.46
C ARG A 98 -3.62 -2.77 -27.04
N TYR A 99 -4.86 -2.33 -27.30
CA TYR A 99 -5.25 -0.92 -27.17
C TYR A 99 -6.62 -0.70 -26.54
N SER A 100 -7.26 -1.73 -25.96
CA SER A 100 -8.61 -1.57 -25.43
C SER A 100 -8.63 -1.04 -24.00
N SER A 101 -9.21 0.14 -23.81
CA SER A 101 -9.63 0.68 -22.50
C SER A 101 -10.65 -0.18 -21.76
N LYS A 102 -11.17 -1.24 -22.39
CA LYS A 102 -12.02 -2.24 -21.74
C LYS A 102 -11.20 -3.17 -20.84
N LEU A 103 -9.91 -3.40 -21.13
CA LEU A 103 -9.02 -4.22 -20.30
C LEU A 103 -8.55 -3.47 -19.04
N SER A 104 -8.36 -2.16 -19.10
CA SER A 104 -8.03 -1.35 -17.91
C SER A 104 -9.19 -1.30 -16.91
N LYS A 105 -10.44 -1.38 -17.37
CA LYS A 105 -11.62 -1.54 -16.49
C LYS A 105 -11.66 -2.88 -15.75
N TRP A 106 -11.00 -3.92 -16.29
CA TRP A 106 -10.96 -5.26 -15.70
C TRP A 106 -9.81 -5.47 -14.71
N LEU A 107 -8.77 -4.63 -14.75
CA LEU A 107 -7.59 -4.70 -13.89
C LEU A 107 -7.59 -3.66 -12.76
N ASP A 108 -8.76 -3.09 -12.43
CA ASP A 108 -8.91 -2.02 -11.44
C ASP A 108 -8.01 -0.77 -11.68
N ASP A 109 -7.49 -0.66 -12.91
CA ASP A 109 -6.75 0.48 -13.45
C ASP A 109 -7.70 1.58 -13.94
N GLY A 110 -8.92 1.64 -13.37
CA GLY A 110 -9.95 2.63 -13.71
C GLY A 110 -9.48 4.07 -13.48
N SER A 111 -8.57 4.29 -12.53
CA SER A 111 -7.94 5.59 -12.27
C SER A 111 -6.93 6.01 -13.35
N LEU A 112 -6.44 5.08 -14.18
CA LEU A 112 -5.58 5.41 -15.32
C LEU A 112 -6.35 6.14 -16.41
N VAL A 113 -7.68 6.00 -16.48
CA VAL A 113 -8.55 6.73 -17.41
C VAL A 113 -9.37 7.71 -16.58
N LYS A 114 -8.70 8.73 -16.01
CA LYS A 114 -9.44 9.87 -15.45
C LYS A 114 -10.22 10.50 -16.59
N ASN A 115 -11.53 10.25 -16.60
CA ASN A 115 -12.48 10.70 -17.61
C ASN A 115 -12.21 12.18 -17.96
N GLY A 116 -11.59 12.43 -19.12
CA GLY A 116 -11.38 13.77 -19.67
C GLY A 116 -9.97 14.37 -19.61
N LEU A 117 -9.03 13.84 -18.82
CA LEU A 117 -7.64 14.34 -18.77
C LEU A 117 -6.69 13.43 -19.58
N LYS A 118 -5.89 13.99 -20.49
CA LYS A 118 -4.85 13.25 -21.21
C LYS A 118 -3.88 12.62 -20.20
N THR A 119 -3.81 11.29 -20.19
CA THR A 119 -3.01 10.55 -19.22
C THR A 119 -1.55 10.53 -19.65
N ASN A 120 -0.66 10.96 -18.77
CA ASN A 120 0.77 10.92 -19.04
C ASN A 120 1.28 9.48 -18.86
N TRP A 121 1.20 8.69 -19.93
CA TRP A 121 1.60 7.27 -19.95
C TRP A 121 3.06 7.07 -19.57
N LYS A 122 3.94 8.02 -19.90
CA LYS A 122 5.36 7.96 -19.48
C LYS A 122 5.50 8.04 -17.96
N GLN A 123 4.76 8.93 -17.32
CA GLN A 123 4.75 9.05 -15.87
C GLN A 123 4.14 7.81 -15.21
N GLN A 124 3.04 7.26 -15.77
CA GLN A 124 2.43 6.03 -15.28
C GLN A 124 3.37 4.82 -15.42
N TYR A 125 4.10 4.73 -16.54
CA TYR A 125 5.12 3.71 -16.73
C TYR A 125 6.24 3.84 -15.70
N ARG A 126 6.80 5.05 -15.53
CA ARG A 126 7.85 5.31 -14.53
C ARG A 126 7.39 4.92 -13.14
N LEU A 127 6.19 5.34 -12.75
CA LEU A 127 5.59 5.01 -11.46
C LEU A 127 5.51 3.49 -11.26
N ARG A 128 4.88 2.75 -12.20
CA ARG A 128 4.78 1.28 -12.10
C ARG A 128 6.14 0.58 -12.11
N HIS A 129 7.09 1.10 -12.88
CA HIS A 129 8.46 0.57 -12.91
C HIS A 129 9.17 0.76 -11.57
N ASN A 130 9.07 1.96 -10.98
CA ASN A 130 9.60 2.28 -9.65
C ASN A 130 8.98 1.38 -8.58
N TRP A 131 7.67 1.16 -8.62
CA TRP A 131 6.99 0.20 -7.74
C TRP A 131 7.48 -1.24 -7.93
N SER A 132 7.73 -1.67 -9.17
CA SER A 132 8.22 -3.04 -9.44
C SER A 132 9.65 -3.26 -8.95
N LEU A 133 10.47 -2.22 -8.92
CA LEU A 133 11.85 -2.27 -8.42
C LEU A 133 11.98 -1.90 -6.94
N GLY A 134 10.95 -1.28 -6.36
CA GLY A 134 11.00 -0.74 -5.00
C GLY A 134 11.84 0.53 -4.89
N GLN A 135 12.10 1.22 -6.00
CA GLN A 135 12.91 2.45 -6.01
C GLN A 135 12.03 3.66 -5.74
N CYS A 136 12.40 4.44 -4.73
CA CYS A 136 11.66 5.64 -4.33
C CYS A 136 12.58 6.78 -3.90
N ALA A 137 12.07 8.00 -3.95
CA ALA A 137 12.60 9.12 -3.19
C ALA A 137 12.05 9.05 -1.76
N VAL A 138 12.87 9.35 -0.77
CA VAL A 138 12.47 9.33 0.64
C VAL A 138 12.52 10.75 1.17
N SER A 139 11.49 11.16 1.89
CA SER A 139 11.42 12.43 2.61
C SER A 139 10.85 12.20 4.01
N GLU A 140 11.15 13.13 4.92
CA GLU A 140 10.70 13.05 6.31
C GLU A 140 9.91 14.31 6.67
N ILE A 141 8.75 14.13 7.29
CA ILE A 141 7.90 15.18 7.84
C ILE A 141 7.94 15.02 9.36
N VAL A 142 8.53 15.98 10.08
CA VAL A 142 8.48 15.97 11.54
C VAL A 142 7.10 16.44 11.98
N VAL A 143 6.32 15.54 12.58
CA VAL A 143 4.92 15.81 12.92
C VAL A 143 4.79 16.23 14.38
N ALA A 144 5.52 15.61 15.29
CA ALA A 144 5.53 15.98 16.71
C ALA A 144 6.95 15.96 17.27
N GLU A 145 7.35 17.06 17.91
CA GLU A 145 8.66 17.15 18.60
C GLU A 145 8.65 16.39 19.93
N ARG A 146 7.46 16.20 20.52
CA ARG A 146 7.22 15.43 21.75
C ARG A 146 6.29 14.27 21.44
N PRO A 147 6.43 13.11 22.11
CA PRO A 147 5.52 11.99 21.92
C PRO A 147 4.16 12.39 22.50
N PRO A 148 3.10 12.45 21.68
CA PRO A 148 1.77 12.67 22.22
C PRO A 148 1.28 11.40 22.90
N GLU A 149 0.60 11.59 24.03
CA GLU A 149 -0.22 10.56 24.66
C GLU A 149 -1.68 10.88 24.33
N PRO A 150 -2.47 9.97 23.69
CA PRO A 150 -2.10 8.72 23.02
C PRO A 150 -1.30 8.97 21.73
N PRO A 151 -0.66 7.93 21.17
CA PRO A 151 0.22 8.07 20.01
C PRO A 151 -0.52 8.58 18.76
N LEU A 152 0.24 9.25 17.89
CA LEU A 152 -0.27 9.92 16.70
C LEU A 152 -1.04 8.96 15.79
N LEU A 153 -2.31 9.27 15.55
CA LEU A 153 -3.11 8.57 14.57
C LEU A 153 -2.84 9.16 13.19
N VAL A 154 -2.61 8.31 12.20
CA VAL A 154 -2.29 8.71 10.84
C VAL A 154 -3.17 7.96 9.87
N MET A 155 -3.64 8.63 8.83
CA MET A 155 -4.28 8.01 7.67
C MET A 155 -3.95 8.76 6.39
N MET A 156 -4.03 8.06 5.26
CA MET A 156 -3.73 8.63 3.95
C MET A 156 -4.85 8.32 2.97
N GLN A 157 -5.29 9.35 2.23
CA GLN A 157 -6.20 9.17 1.11
C GLN A 157 -5.99 10.27 0.06
N ASN A 158 -6.03 9.89 -1.22
CA ASN A 158 -5.93 10.79 -2.38
C ASN A 158 -4.71 11.76 -2.36
N GLY A 159 -3.60 11.34 -1.75
CA GLY A 159 -2.40 12.18 -1.61
C GLY A 159 -2.50 13.25 -0.52
N MET A 160 -3.47 13.15 0.39
CA MET A 160 -3.56 13.92 1.62
C MET A 160 -3.26 13.01 2.82
N ILE A 161 -2.54 13.54 3.79
CA ILE A 161 -2.13 12.84 5.00
C ILE A 161 -2.85 13.48 6.17
N PHE A 162 -3.67 12.72 6.85
CA PHE A 162 -4.39 13.15 8.04
C PHE A 162 -3.62 12.67 9.26
N THR A 163 -3.27 13.59 10.14
CA THR A 163 -2.55 13.30 11.38
C THR A 163 -3.34 13.88 12.54
N VAL A 164 -3.59 13.08 13.55
CA VAL A 164 -4.41 13.45 14.71
C VAL A 164 -3.65 13.18 15.99
N ASP A 165 -3.61 14.22 16.82
CA ASP A 165 -2.84 14.29 18.05
C ASP A 165 -3.69 15.00 19.12
N SER A 166 -3.48 14.67 20.40
CA SER A 166 -4.11 15.34 21.54
C SER A 166 -3.65 16.80 21.69
N ILE A 167 -2.42 17.13 21.29
CA ILE A 167 -1.84 18.48 21.44
C ILE A 167 -2.19 19.36 20.24
N SER A 168 -1.81 18.91 19.04
CA SER A 168 -1.94 19.70 17.81
C SER A 168 -3.29 19.57 17.10
N GLY A 169 -4.12 18.60 17.50
CA GLY A 169 -5.43 18.34 16.90
C GLY A 169 -5.34 17.57 15.58
N LEU A 170 -6.33 17.79 14.71
CA LEU A 170 -6.38 17.27 13.34
C LEU A 170 -5.58 18.19 12.42
N ARG A 171 -4.49 17.66 11.85
CA ARG A 171 -3.69 18.32 10.81
C ARG A 171 -3.77 17.54 9.52
N VAL A 172 -3.78 18.26 8.41
CA VAL A 172 -3.80 17.66 7.07
C VAL A 172 -2.62 18.19 6.27
N TRP A 173 -1.81 17.27 5.76
CA TRP A 173 -0.61 17.56 5.00
C TRP A 173 -0.81 17.15 3.55
N ASN A 174 -0.13 17.86 2.65
CA ASN A 174 -0.05 17.43 1.27
C ASN A 174 1.07 16.39 1.13
N ALA A 175 0.77 15.23 0.55
CA ALA A 175 1.82 14.28 0.21
C ALA A 175 2.69 14.76 -0.97
N LYS A 176 2.18 15.70 -1.78
CA LYS A 176 2.86 16.27 -2.97
C LYS A 176 3.41 17.66 -2.65
N ASN A 177 4.64 17.93 -3.11
CA ASN A 177 5.36 19.21 -3.00
C ASN A 177 5.64 19.67 -1.56
N GLU A 178 6.91 19.61 -1.15
CA GLU A 178 7.46 20.17 0.10
C GLU A 178 6.76 19.78 1.41
N HIS A 179 5.78 18.87 1.34
CA HIS A 179 5.00 18.39 2.47
C HIS A 179 4.32 19.50 3.27
N ASN A 180 3.75 20.47 2.55
CA ASN A 180 3.12 21.63 3.16
C ASN A 180 1.85 21.25 3.93
N LEU A 181 1.67 21.87 5.10
CA LEU A 181 0.44 21.80 5.88
C LEU A 181 -0.69 22.49 5.10
N ILE A 182 -1.78 21.76 4.84
CA ILE A 182 -2.96 22.27 4.14
C ILE A 182 -3.86 22.99 5.13
N ALA A 183 -4.25 22.31 6.21
CA ALA A 183 -5.09 22.88 7.27
C ALA A 183 -4.85 22.20 8.62
N SER A 184 -5.30 22.86 9.67
CA SER A 184 -5.23 22.39 11.06
C SER A 184 -6.53 22.75 11.79
N ALA A 185 -7.04 21.83 12.59
CA ALA A 185 -8.21 22.01 13.45
C ALA A 185 -7.92 21.45 14.84
N THR A 186 -8.07 22.29 15.86
CA THR A 186 -7.80 21.89 17.26
C THR A 186 -9.05 21.35 17.93
N PHE A 187 -8.94 20.31 18.75
CA PHE A 187 -10.06 19.71 19.49
C PHE A 187 -10.39 20.43 20.81
N ARG A 188 -10.26 21.76 20.87
CA ARG A 188 -10.59 22.49 22.10
C ARG A 188 -12.10 22.49 22.30
N ALA A 189 -12.56 21.66 23.24
CA ALA A 189 -13.90 21.78 23.79
C ALA A 189 -13.98 23.12 24.53
N THR A 190 -15.07 23.85 24.32
CA THR A 190 -15.35 25.14 24.97
C THR A 190 -15.54 25.03 26.48
N ASP A 191 -15.70 23.82 27.04
CA ASP A 191 -16.26 23.65 28.38
C ASP A 191 -15.53 22.63 29.30
N LEU A 192 -14.39 22.04 28.89
CA LEU A 192 -13.62 21.09 29.73
C LEU A 192 -12.12 21.39 29.68
N GLU A 193 -11.50 21.56 30.85
CA GLU A 193 -10.06 21.82 31.02
C GLU A 193 -9.17 20.63 30.60
N THR A 194 -9.76 19.46 30.35
CA THR A 194 -9.02 18.25 29.97
C THR A 194 -8.96 18.06 28.44
N PRO A 195 -7.76 17.82 27.87
CA PRO A 195 -7.63 17.51 26.45
C PRO A 195 -8.29 16.16 26.14
N ARG A 196 -9.08 16.11 25.06
CA ARG A 196 -9.68 14.85 24.58
C ARG A 196 -8.61 14.03 23.86
N LEU A 197 -8.47 12.76 24.25
CA LEU A 197 -7.45 11.88 23.71
C LEU A 197 -7.99 11.14 22.48
N PRO A 198 -7.43 11.35 21.27
CA PRO A 198 -7.92 10.68 20.07
C PRO A 198 -7.42 9.24 20.01
N THR A 199 -8.33 8.27 19.92
CA THR A 199 -8.01 6.84 20.02
C THR A 199 -8.20 6.08 18.70
N SER A 200 -9.10 6.56 17.84
CA SER A 200 -9.34 5.96 16.52
C SER A 200 -9.72 7.02 15.49
N MET A 201 -9.52 6.70 14.22
CA MET A 201 -9.86 7.61 13.12
C MET A 201 -10.32 6.80 11.90
N ALA A 202 -11.29 7.32 11.14
CA ALA A 202 -11.73 6.77 9.85
C ALA A 202 -11.90 7.89 8.80
N ILE A 203 -11.53 7.63 7.55
CA ILE A 203 -11.80 8.53 6.41
C ILE A 203 -12.87 7.88 5.53
N ASP A 204 -13.65 8.71 4.86
CA ASP A 204 -14.60 8.29 3.84
C ASP A 204 -13.94 7.44 2.74
N SER A 205 -14.26 6.14 2.72
CA SER A 205 -13.71 5.18 1.76
C SER A 205 -14.32 5.21 0.35
N GLN A 206 -15.46 5.88 0.15
CA GLN A 206 -16.23 5.79 -1.11
C GLN A 206 -16.10 7.04 -1.99
N ASP A 207 -15.78 8.19 -1.41
CA ASP A 207 -15.78 9.43 -2.17
C ASP A 207 -14.44 9.66 -2.89
N GLU A 208 -14.43 9.40 -4.20
CA GLU A 208 -13.34 9.79 -5.11
C GLU A 208 -13.41 11.28 -5.49
N SER A 209 -14.37 12.03 -4.92
CA SER A 209 -14.48 13.47 -5.14
C SER A 209 -13.15 14.14 -4.76
N ILE A 210 -12.54 14.83 -5.73
CA ILE A 210 -11.13 15.27 -5.68
C ILE A 210 -10.92 16.42 -4.66
N GLY A 211 -12.03 17.04 -4.21
CA GLY A 211 -12.04 18.28 -3.45
C GLY A 211 -12.38 18.13 -1.97
N THR A 212 -13.39 17.34 -1.61
CA THR A 212 -13.92 17.27 -0.24
C THR A 212 -13.74 15.88 0.34
N GLN A 213 -13.14 15.80 1.54
CA GLN A 213 -12.98 14.55 2.26
C GLN A 213 -13.51 14.67 3.67
N ARG A 214 -14.30 13.68 4.09
CA ARG A 214 -14.82 13.61 5.45
C ARG A 214 -13.98 12.68 6.32
N VAL A 215 -13.68 13.13 7.52
CA VAL A 215 -12.83 12.44 8.49
C VAL A 215 -13.58 12.35 9.81
N VAL A 216 -13.57 11.17 10.41
CA VAL A 216 -14.15 10.91 11.72
C VAL A 216 -13.04 10.60 12.71
N VAL A 217 -13.05 11.28 13.85
CA VAL A 217 -12.11 11.05 14.96
C VAL A 217 -12.91 10.54 16.16
N GLY A 218 -12.47 9.44 16.75
CA GLY A 218 -13.01 8.88 17.98
C GLY A 218 -12.09 9.17 19.17
N PHE A 219 -12.69 9.36 20.34
CA PHE A 219 -11.98 9.72 21.56
C PHE A 219 -12.13 8.66 22.66
N ASP A 220 -11.28 8.78 23.68
CA ASP A 220 -11.24 7.96 24.89
C ASP A 220 -12.54 7.96 25.72
N ASN A 221 -13.27 9.06 25.71
CA ASN A 221 -14.54 9.22 26.42
C ASN A 221 -15.76 8.68 25.65
N GLY A 222 -15.54 7.94 24.56
CA GLY A 222 -16.62 7.41 23.73
C GLY A 222 -17.29 8.43 22.80
N SER A 223 -16.84 9.69 22.80
CA SER A 223 -17.29 10.69 21.83
C SER A 223 -16.61 10.51 20.47
N PHE A 224 -17.25 11.02 19.43
CA PHE A 224 -16.65 11.11 18.10
C PHE A 224 -17.01 12.43 17.43
N THR A 225 -16.13 12.93 16.58
CA THR A 225 -16.34 14.16 15.79
C THR A 225 -16.15 13.88 14.32
N ILE A 226 -16.98 14.51 13.50
CA ILE A 226 -16.91 14.43 12.04
C ILE A 226 -16.47 15.78 11.52
N PHE A 227 -15.40 15.78 10.74
CA PHE A 227 -14.85 16.92 10.04
C PHE A 227 -15.00 16.75 8.54
N GLU A 228 -15.12 17.87 7.84
CA GLU A 228 -15.03 17.91 6.38
C GLU A 228 -13.85 18.80 6.00
N MET A 229 -12.99 18.26 5.15
CA MET A 229 -11.81 18.92 4.64
C MET A 229 -12.05 19.29 3.19
N ASP A 230 -12.06 20.59 2.91
CA ASP A 230 -12.11 21.13 1.55
C ASP A 230 -10.70 21.49 1.09
N ARG A 231 -10.22 20.77 0.08
CA ARG A 231 -8.89 20.92 -0.50
C ARG A 231 -8.69 22.26 -1.20
N GLU A 232 -9.74 22.81 -1.82
CA GLU A 232 -9.65 24.09 -2.54
C GLU A 232 -9.59 25.25 -1.55
N LYS A 233 -10.45 25.22 -0.52
CA LYS A 233 -10.48 26.24 0.52
C LYS A 233 -9.36 26.10 1.55
N ARG A 234 -8.67 24.95 1.58
CA ARG A 234 -7.66 24.58 2.59
C ARG A 234 -8.19 24.79 4.01
N SER A 235 -9.43 24.40 4.24
CA SER A 235 -10.11 24.61 5.52
C SER A 235 -10.79 23.33 5.98
N ILE A 236 -10.78 23.13 7.31
CA ILE A 236 -11.47 22.04 7.96
C ILE A 236 -12.71 22.62 8.64
N THR A 237 -13.88 22.07 8.33
CA THR A 237 -15.15 22.42 8.95
C THR A 237 -15.59 21.29 9.89
N LEU A 238 -16.08 21.63 11.07
CA LEU A 238 -16.70 20.67 11.98
C LEU A 238 -18.14 20.43 11.50
N LEU A 239 -18.45 19.20 11.09
CA LEU A 239 -19.80 18.81 10.67
C LEU A 239 -20.67 18.35 11.83
N PHE A 240 -20.09 17.60 12.77
CA PHE A 240 -20.83 17.03 13.90
C PHE A 240 -19.90 16.66 15.06
N SER A 241 -20.38 16.79 16.29
CA SER A 241 -19.73 16.26 17.48
C SER A 241 -20.76 15.47 18.30
N HIS A 242 -20.54 14.17 18.46
CA HIS A 242 -21.32 13.36 19.37
C HIS A 242 -20.89 13.64 20.82
N PRO A 243 -21.81 13.68 21.79
CA PRO A 243 -21.45 13.77 23.20
C PRO A 243 -20.68 12.52 23.68
N ALA A 244 -20.01 12.62 24.82
CA ALA A 244 -19.36 11.48 25.45
C ALA A 244 -20.39 10.37 25.74
N SER A 245 -19.96 9.12 25.58
CA SER A 245 -20.81 7.95 25.78
C SER A 245 -20.34 7.16 27.01
N SER A 246 -21.27 6.48 27.68
CA SER A 246 -20.96 5.56 28.78
C SER A 246 -20.26 4.28 28.32
N ASN A 247 -20.13 4.06 27.00
CA ASN A 247 -19.63 2.81 26.42
C ASN A 247 -18.08 2.70 26.43
N GLY A 248 -17.38 3.68 26.98
CA GLY A 248 -15.91 3.69 27.07
C GLY A 248 -15.22 4.12 25.78
N SER A 249 -13.91 3.87 25.70
CA SER A 249 -13.01 4.35 24.64
C SER A 249 -13.32 3.74 23.28
N LEU A 250 -13.28 4.55 22.21
CA LEU A 250 -13.48 4.08 20.84
C LEU A 250 -12.19 3.45 20.30
N SER A 251 -12.19 2.13 20.12
CA SER A 251 -11.02 1.36 19.68
C SER A 251 -10.88 1.30 18.15
N ALA A 252 -11.99 1.25 17.42
CA ALA A 252 -11.98 1.22 15.96
C ALA A 252 -13.20 1.94 15.37
N LEU A 253 -13.00 2.51 14.17
CA LEU A 253 -14.03 3.23 13.42
C LEU A 253 -14.00 2.81 11.95
N ALA A 254 -15.15 2.82 11.30
CA ALA A 254 -15.25 2.82 9.85
C ALA A 254 -16.36 3.79 9.42
N TYR A 255 -16.09 4.60 8.42
CA TYR A 255 -17.00 5.63 7.95
C TYR A 255 -17.23 5.50 6.44
N SER A 256 -18.50 5.55 6.06
CA SER A 256 -18.94 5.61 4.67
C SER A 256 -20.29 6.32 4.69
N PRO A 257 -20.38 7.60 4.33
CA PRO A 257 -21.61 8.36 4.45
C PRO A 257 -22.76 7.63 3.71
N PRO A 258 -23.97 7.59 4.29
CA PRO A 258 -24.38 8.20 5.56
C PRO A 258 -24.17 7.32 6.81
N PHE A 259 -23.39 6.24 6.73
CA PHE A 259 -23.21 5.28 7.82
C PHE A 259 -21.89 5.47 8.58
N LEU A 260 -21.96 5.29 9.90
CA LEU A 260 -20.79 5.27 10.77
C LEU A 260 -20.84 4.03 11.64
N LEU A 261 -19.77 3.25 11.61
CA LEU A 261 -19.58 2.07 12.44
C LEU A 261 -18.53 2.38 13.49
N THR A 262 -18.87 2.18 14.75
CA THR A 262 -17.96 2.37 15.88
C THR A 262 -17.82 1.08 16.67
N MET A 263 -16.62 0.85 17.20
CA MET A 263 -16.32 -0.23 18.14
C MET A 263 -15.72 0.39 19.40
N ALA A 264 -16.34 0.13 20.54
CA ALA A 264 -15.83 0.52 21.85
C ALA A 264 -14.90 -0.57 22.42
N GLU A 265 -14.15 -0.21 23.47
CA GLU A 265 -13.21 -1.11 24.17
C GLU A 265 -13.92 -2.32 24.81
N ASP A 266 -15.17 -2.16 25.23
CA ASP A 266 -16.00 -3.21 25.83
C ASP A 266 -16.59 -4.21 24.82
N GLN A 267 -16.08 -4.20 23.58
CA GLN A 267 -16.52 -5.01 22.43
C GLN A 267 -17.97 -4.72 22.01
N LEU A 268 -18.46 -3.51 22.29
CA LEU A 268 -19.72 -2.99 21.79
C LEU A 268 -19.54 -2.32 20.44
N LEU A 269 -20.16 -2.90 19.42
CA LEU A 269 -20.27 -2.35 18.08
C LEU A 269 -21.56 -1.52 17.99
N SER A 270 -21.45 -0.25 17.59
CA SER A 270 -22.61 0.61 17.36
C SER A 270 -22.63 1.09 15.92
N LEU A 271 -23.78 0.94 15.26
CA LEU A 271 -24.01 1.39 13.89
C LEU A 271 -24.95 2.58 13.89
N TYR A 272 -24.47 3.70 13.36
CA TYR A 272 -25.17 4.95 13.24
C TYR A 272 -25.49 5.25 11.77
N THR A 273 -26.60 5.95 11.54
CA THR A 273 -26.95 6.55 10.25
C THR A 273 -27.19 8.04 10.43
N PHE A 274 -26.73 8.83 9.47
CA PHE A 274 -27.02 10.25 9.38
C PHE A 274 -28.16 10.46 8.37
N GLU A 275 -29.11 11.33 8.70
CA GLU A 275 -30.10 11.76 7.72
C GLU A 275 -29.48 12.89 6.88
N GLU A 276 -29.55 12.74 5.56
CA GLU A 276 -28.95 13.67 4.61
C GLU A 276 -29.88 14.87 4.42
N GLU A 277 -29.76 15.90 5.28
CA GLU A 277 -30.43 17.18 5.04
C GLU A 277 -29.66 17.98 3.98
N LEU A 278 -30.31 18.20 2.83
CA LEU A 278 -29.81 18.89 1.63
C LEU A 278 -29.35 20.35 1.83
N SER A 279 -29.30 20.90 3.05
CA SER A 279 -29.25 22.36 3.25
C SER A 279 -28.34 22.93 4.35
N LYS A 280 -27.56 22.14 5.10
CA LYS A 280 -26.69 22.70 6.15
C LYS A 280 -25.27 22.14 6.14
N SER A 281 -24.33 23.03 6.43
CA SER A 281 -22.92 22.75 6.74
C SER A 281 -22.70 21.95 8.04
N ILE A 282 -23.78 21.48 8.68
CA ILE A 282 -23.79 20.77 9.96
C ILE A 282 -24.73 19.58 9.81
N LEU A 283 -24.25 18.39 10.16
CA LEU A 283 -25.06 17.16 10.09
C LEU A 283 -26.06 17.11 11.24
N ALA A 284 -27.25 16.58 10.95
CA ALA A 284 -28.25 16.23 11.95
C ALA A 284 -27.70 15.15 12.92
N PRO A 285 -28.22 15.06 14.16
CA PRO A 285 -27.79 14.04 15.09
C PRO A 285 -28.02 12.64 14.51
N PRO A 286 -27.04 11.71 14.63
CA PRO A 286 -27.17 10.40 14.04
C PRO A 286 -28.23 9.58 14.77
N ARG A 287 -28.91 8.74 14.00
CA ARG A 287 -29.78 7.71 14.55
C ARG A 287 -28.98 6.43 14.77
N LEU A 288 -28.99 5.92 16.01
CA LEU A 288 -28.46 4.60 16.32
C LEU A 288 -29.40 3.53 15.71
N LEU A 289 -28.87 2.74 14.78
CA LEU A 289 -29.61 1.66 14.14
C LEU A 289 -29.52 0.37 14.96
N TYR A 290 -28.29 -0.02 15.31
CA TYR A 290 -28.01 -1.25 16.04
C TYR A 290 -26.87 -1.05 17.01
N SER A 291 -26.96 -1.72 18.16
CA SER A 291 -25.88 -1.87 19.12
C SER A 291 -25.71 -3.36 19.39
N LEU A 292 -24.53 -3.89 19.10
CA LEU A 292 -24.23 -5.32 19.15
C LEU A 292 -23.02 -5.54 20.04
N ARG A 293 -23.13 -6.46 21.00
CA ARG A 293 -22.02 -6.82 21.87
C ARG A 293 -21.49 -8.19 21.47
N SER A 294 -20.17 -8.31 21.36
CA SER A 294 -19.50 -9.59 21.16
C SER A 294 -18.66 -9.96 22.36
N HIS A 295 -18.39 -11.26 22.52
CA HIS A 295 -17.51 -11.80 23.58
C HIS A 295 -16.34 -12.62 23.02
N THR A 296 -16.29 -12.77 21.69
CA THR A 296 -15.33 -13.62 20.97
C THR A 296 -14.38 -12.83 20.08
N VAL A 297 -14.49 -11.50 20.09
CA VAL A 297 -13.66 -10.60 19.28
C VAL A 297 -12.44 -10.19 20.09
N TRP A 298 -11.27 -10.65 19.65
CA TRP A 298 -10.00 -10.27 20.28
C TRP A 298 -9.22 -9.33 19.37
N PRO A 299 -8.56 -8.29 19.91
CA PRO A 299 -7.68 -7.43 19.13
C PRO A 299 -6.49 -8.23 18.57
N PRO A 300 -5.97 -7.91 17.37
CA PRO A 300 -6.35 -6.78 16.51
C PRO A 300 -7.69 -6.95 15.77
N VAL A 301 -8.40 -5.83 15.54
CA VAL A 301 -9.68 -5.75 14.82
C VAL A 301 -9.56 -4.77 13.67
N SER A 302 -10.22 -5.07 12.54
CA SER A 302 -10.35 -4.17 11.40
C SER A 302 -11.82 -4.05 11.02
N LEU A 303 -12.29 -2.80 10.92
CA LEU A 303 -13.64 -2.48 10.50
C LEU A 303 -13.62 -1.97 9.06
N SER A 304 -14.66 -2.33 8.30
CA SER A 304 -14.87 -1.77 6.97
C SER A 304 -16.35 -1.64 6.68
N ILE A 305 -16.70 -0.64 5.87
CA ILE A 305 -18.05 -0.45 5.34
C ILE A 305 -17.95 -0.44 3.82
N ARG A 306 -18.83 -1.19 3.18
CA ARG A 306 -19.00 -1.15 1.73
C ARG A 306 -20.44 -0.86 1.38
N THR A 307 -20.67 0.11 0.51
CA THR A 307 -21.99 0.41 -0.02
C THR A 307 -22.15 -0.23 -1.41
N ASN A 308 -23.31 -0.81 -1.66
CA ASN A 308 -23.74 -1.29 -2.98
C ASN A 308 -25.00 -0.51 -3.39
N ALA A 309 -25.43 -0.55 -4.65
CA ALA A 309 -26.61 0.21 -5.10
C ALA A 309 -27.89 0.00 -4.26
N THR A 310 -28.07 -1.17 -3.63
CA THR A 310 -29.30 -1.52 -2.89
C THR A 310 -29.11 -1.74 -1.39
N SER A 311 -27.86 -1.93 -0.93
CA SER A 311 -27.58 -2.32 0.46
C SER A 311 -26.18 -1.89 0.88
N MET A 312 -26.01 -1.60 2.16
CA MET A 312 -24.72 -1.41 2.81
C MET A 312 -24.29 -2.71 3.50
N THR A 313 -23.00 -3.01 3.47
CA THR A 313 -22.39 -4.16 4.15
C THR A 313 -21.35 -3.64 5.12
N ALA A 314 -21.58 -3.84 6.41
CA ALA A 314 -20.60 -3.61 7.47
C ALA A 314 -19.86 -4.92 7.73
N ALA A 315 -18.53 -4.87 7.79
CA ALA A 315 -17.71 -6.05 8.00
C ALA A 315 -16.68 -5.82 9.09
N ILE A 316 -16.54 -6.82 9.95
CA ILE A 316 -15.67 -6.83 11.13
C ILE A 316 -14.76 -8.03 11.00
N ALA A 317 -13.47 -7.79 10.84
CA ALA A 317 -12.45 -8.84 10.83
C ALA A 317 -11.69 -8.80 12.15
N TYR A 318 -11.51 -9.96 12.78
CA TYR A 318 -10.97 -10.07 14.14
C TYR A 318 -10.16 -11.33 14.34
N ALA A 319 -9.20 -11.27 15.28
CA ALA A 319 -8.47 -12.44 15.72
C ALA A 319 -9.29 -13.25 16.73
N LEU A 320 -9.14 -14.58 16.69
CA LEU A 320 -9.82 -15.51 17.58
C LEU A 320 -8.82 -16.57 18.08
N PRO A 321 -8.61 -16.69 19.41
CA PRO A 321 -7.75 -17.73 19.97
C PRO A 321 -8.42 -19.10 19.81
N THR A 322 -7.65 -20.11 19.41
CA THR A 322 -8.12 -21.49 19.29
C THR A 322 -7.52 -22.36 20.38
N TYR A 323 -8.35 -23.21 20.96
CA TYR A 323 -7.94 -24.09 22.06
C TYR A 323 -6.83 -25.02 21.58
N LEU A 324 -5.66 -24.96 22.23
CA LEU A 324 -4.45 -25.76 21.96
C LEU A 324 -3.75 -25.55 20.59
N SER A 325 -4.37 -24.86 19.63
CA SER A 325 -3.85 -24.76 18.25
C SER A 325 -3.37 -23.37 17.82
N GLY A 326 -3.52 -22.34 18.66
CA GLY A 326 -2.94 -21.00 18.41
C GLY A 326 -3.98 -19.91 18.17
N TRP A 327 -3.80 -19.13 17.11
CA TRP A 327 -4.69 -18.04 16.73
C TRP A 327 -5.21 -18.24 15.30
N THR A 328 -6.50 -17.93 15.11
CA THR A 328 -7.15 -17.90 13.80
C THR A 328 -7.82 -16.55 13.59
N VAL A 329 -8.40 -16.35 12.40
CA VAL A 329 -9.09 -15.10 12.06
C VAL A 329 -10.54 -15.40 11.67
N GLY A 330 -11.44 -14.56 12.15
CA GLY A 330 -12.85 -14.56 11.81
C GLY A 330 -13.24 -13.27 11.09
N ILE A 331 -14.27 -13.35 10.28
CA ILE A 331 -14.97 -12.20 9.73
C ILE A 331 -16.46 -12.34 9.99
N GLN A 332 -17.08 -11.25 10.39
CA GLN A 332 -18.53 -11.13 10.48
C GLN A 332 -18.99 -10.01 9.55
N GLU A 333 -19.95 -10.30 8.68
CA GLU A 333 -20.57 -9.32 7.79
C GLU A 333 -22.05 -9.14 8.15
N MET A 334 -22.48 -7.89 8.18
CA MET A 334 -23.86 -7.48 8.39
C MET A 334 -24.31 -6.69 7.17
N ARG A 335 -25.39 -7.13 6.54
CA ARG A 335 -25.98 -6.46 5.38
C ARG A 335 -27.21 -5.70 5.81
N LEU A 336 -27.22 -4.40 5.55
CA LEU A 336 -28.31 -3.50 5.89
C LEU A 336 -28.89 -2.87 4.63
N SER A 337 -30.21 -2.66 4.65
CA SER A 337 -30.86 -1.77 3.69
C SER A 337 -30.48 -0.31 3.99
N TYR A 338 -30.57 0.56 2.99
CA TYR A 338 -30.37 2.00 3.20
C TYR A 338 -31.36 2.61 4.19
N ASN A 339 -32.53 1.99 4.36
CA ASN A 339 -33.53 2.36 5.35
C ASN A 339 -33.16 1.92 6.78
N GLY A 340 -31.99 1.31 6.97
CA GLY A 340 -31.49 0.86 8.27
C GLY A 340 -32.06 -0.47 8.76
N LYS A 341 -32.79 -1.23 7.93
CA LYS A 341 -33.21 -2.60 8.29
C LYS A 341 -32.08 -3.60 8.02
N LEU A 342 -31.71 -4.40 9.03
CA LEU A 342 -30.82 -5.55 8.90
C LEU A 342 -31.47 -6.60 7.99
N ILE A 343 -30.81 -6.90 6.88
CA ILE A 343 -31.23 -7.92 5.92
C ILE A 343 -30.67 -9.27 6.39
N GLU A 344 -29.36 -9.34 6.63
CA GLU A 344 -28.68 -10.57 7.02
C GLU A 344 -27.42 -10.30 7.86
N SER A 345 -27.05 -11.27 8.70
CA SER A 345 -25.79 -11.31 9.45
C SER A 345 -25.13 -12.67 9.21
N ARG A 346 -23.85 -12.67 8.83
CA ARG A 346 -23.09 -13.87 8.48
C ARG A 346 -21.73 -13.85 9.13
N LEU A 347 -21.22 -15.04 9.46
CA LEU A 347 -19.91 -15.21 10.06
C LEU A 347 -19.14 -16.30 9.32
N ALA A 348 -17.85 -16.08 9.11
CA ALA A 348 -16.93 -17.08 8.58
C ALA A 348 -15.62 -17.06 9.37
N THR A 349 -15.01 -18.23 9.54
CA THR A 349 -13.75 -18.41 10.27
C THR A 349 -12.76 -19.16 9.40
N ALA A 350 -11.49 -18.79 9.47
CA ALA A 350 -10.41 -19.40 8.70
C ALA A 350 -9.97 -20.79 9.23
N ALA A 351 -10.59 -21.25 10.32
CA ALA A 351 -10.39 -22.56 10.92
C ALA A 351 -10.61 -23.67 9.85
N GLU A 352 -9.53 -24.33 9.45
CA GLU A 352 -9.61 -25.44 8.49
C GLU A 352 -10.54 -26.55 9.01
N HIS A 353 -11.19 -27.27 8.08
CA HIS A 353 -12.03 -28.45 8.34
C HIS A 353 -11.23 -29.67 8.88
N ASN A 354 -10.00 -29.44 9.36
CA ASN A 354 -9.08 -30.43 9.91
C ASN A 354 -9.07 -30.46 11.45
N TYR A 355 -10.05 -29.83 12.10
CA TYR A 355 -10.37 -30.17 13.49
C TYR A 355 -10.95 -31.59 13.52
N GLN A 356 -10.07 -32.59 13.42
CA GLN A 356 -10.38 -33.92 13.93
C GLN A 356 -10.66 -33.71 15.41
N SER A 357 -11.95 -33.78 15.77
CA SER A 357 -12.37 -33.83 17.16
C SER A 357 -11.54 -34.90 17.87
N LEU A 358 -10.83 -34.50 18.92
CA LEU A 358 -10.01 -35.40 19.74
C LEU A 358 -10.83 -36.55 20.37
N ALA A 359 -12.16 -36.54 20.23
CA ALA A 359 -13.06 -37.60 20.67
C ALA A 359 -13.07 -38.86 19.78
N GLY A 360 -12.34 -38.91 18.65
CA GLY A 360 -12.47 -39.99 17.66
C GLY A 360 -11.35 -41.03 17.56
N ASN A 361 -10.12 -40.73 18.01
CA ASN A 361 -8.96 -41.59 17.71
C ASN A 361 -8.41 -42.32 18.95
N HIS A 362 -9.27 -43.08 19.62
CA HIS A 362 -8.83 -44.24 20.40
C HIS A 362 -8.98 -45.49 19.54
N SER A 363 -8.09 -45.68 18.56
CA SER A 363 -7.75 -47.01 18.09
C SER A 363 -6.31 -47.28 18.50
N MET A 364 -6.20 -47.86 19.70
CA MET A 364 -4.97 -48.44 20.23
C MET A 364 -4.47 -49.50 19.24
N SER A 365 -3.45 -49.17 18.45
CA SER A 365 -2.56 -50.18 17.89
C SER A 365 -1.22 -50.04 18.58
N SER A 366 -0.94 -51.04 19.42
CA SER A 366 0.28 -51.17 20.21
C SER A 366 1.54 -51.13 19.33
N PRO A 367 2.68 -50.60 19.81
CA PRO A 367 3.92 -50.66 19.06
C PRO A 367 4.51 -52.08 19.18
N SER A 368 4.44 -52.87 18.10
CA SER A 368 5.19 -54.13 18.03
C SER A 368 6.65 -53.86 17.69
N SER A 369 7.53 -54.19 18.62
CA SER A 369 8.98 -54.24 18.40
C SER A 369 9.38 -55.37 17.44
N ARG A 370 9.89 -55.05 16.24
CA ARG A 370 11.09 -55.64 15.59
C ARG A 370 11.11 -55.53 14.05
N ALA A 371 12.17 -54.87 13.57
CA ALA A 371 13.11 -55.15 12.47
C ALA A 371 12.70 -55.65 11.05
N SER A 372 13.36 -54.98 10.09
CA SER A 372 13.90 -55.41 8.77
C SER A 372 12.96 -55.62 7.58
N SER A 373 12.93 -54.66 6.66
CA SER A 373 13.05 -54.91 5.21
C SER A 373 13.56 -53.66 4.47
N PRO A 374 14.40 -53.79 3.42
CA PRO A 374 14.90 -52.67 2.63
C PRO A 374 14.18 -52.58 1.28
N PHE A 375 13.19 -51.71 1.15
CA PHE A 375 12.69 -51.27 -0.17
C PHE A 375 12.35 -49.77 -0.13
N PRO A 376 12.76 -48.98 -1.14
CA PRO A 376 12.53 -47.54 -1.15
C PRO A 376 11.10 -47.28 -1.64
N VAL A 377 10.15 -47.23 -0.72
CA VAL A 377 8.83 -46.65 -0.99
C VAL A 377 8.99 -45.14 -0.86
N GLY A 378 8.73 -44.44 -1.96
CA GLY A 378 8.88 -43.00 -2.09
C GLY A 378 8.25 -42.26 -0.91
N ILE A 379 9.07 -41.44 -0.27
CA ILE A 379 8.65 -40.45 0.72
C ILE A 379 7.63 -39.55 0.01
N ARG A 380 6.34 -39.84 0.20
CA ARG A 380 5.31 -38.80 0.11
C ARG A 380 5.63 -37.84 1.24
N GLU A 381 6.38 -36.79 0.92
CA GLU A 381 6.51 -35.63 1.79
C GLU A 381 5.10 -35.24 2.22
N PRO A 382 4.83 -35.08 3.52
CA PRO A 382 3.58 -34.49 3.94
C PRO A 382 3.55 -33.08 3.33
N VAL A 383 2.54 -32.84 2.48
CA VAL A 383 2.23 -31.51 1.97
C VAL A 383 2.23 -30.58 3.18
N LEU A 384 3.19 -29.66 3.25
CA LEU A 384 3.37 -28.70 4.34
C LEU A 384 2.00 -28.08 4.66
N SER A 385 1.37 -28.59 5.71
CA SER A 385 0.11 -28.05 6.19
C SER A 385 0.38 -26.63 6.68
N ASN A 386 -0.43 -25.69 6.22
CA ASN A 386 -0.49 -24.33 6.72
C ASN A 386 -0.92 -24.38 8.20
N ASN A 387 0.02 -24.69 9.08
CA ASN A 387 -0.29 -24.71 10.51
C ASN A 387 -0.63 -23.27 10.93
N PRO A 388 -1.76 -23.06 11.63
CA PRO A 388 -2.09 -21.75 12.18
C PRO A 388 -0.96 -21.25 13.06
N SER A 389 -0.66 -19.95 12.98
CA SER A 389 0.38 -19.33 13.81
C SER A 389 0.01 -19.51 15.28
N ARG A 390 0.94 -20.06 16.07
CA ARG A 390 0.73 -20.27 17.51
C ARG A 390 0.71 -18.97 18.30
N SER A 391 1.30 -17.91 17.76
CA SER A 391 1.38 -16.58 18.37
C SER A 391 0.23 -15.67 17.95
N LYS A 392 -0.12 -14.73 18.85
CA LYS A 392 -1.10 -13.69 18.58
C LYS A 392 -0.66 -12.84 17.37
N PRO A 393 -1.55 -12.56 16.40
CA PRO A 393 -1.26 -11.64 15.31
C PRO A 393 -0.89 -10.25 15.82
N THR A 394 0.08 -9.59 15.16
CA THR A 394 0.50 -8.23 15.51
C THR A 394 -0.47 -7.20 14.94
N THR A 395 -0.82 -7.32 13.66
CA THR A 395 -1.80 -6.45 13.00
C THR A 395 -2.75 -7.24 12.11
N LEU A 396 -3.92 -6.67 11.88
CA LEU A 396 -4.95 -7.20 10.99
C LEU A 396 -5.49 -6.05 10.14
N SER A 397 -5.47 -6.21 8.82
CA SER A 397 -5.98 -5.22 7.88
C SER A 397 -6.91 -5.89 6.89
N TYR A 398 -8.15 -5.39 6.82
CA TYR A 398 -9.16 -5.91 5.91
C TYR A 398 -9.57 -4.85 4.88
N SER A 399 -9.47 -5.20 3.60
CA SER A 399 -10.03 -4.44 2.50
C SER A 399 -10.55 -5.43 1.46
N HIS A 400 -11.87 -5.51 1.29
CA HIS A 400 -12.50 -6.53 0.45
C HIS A 400 -11.88 -6.55 -0.96
N PRO A 401 -11.43 -7.73 -1.47
CA PRO A 401 -11.61 -9.08 -0.93
C PRO A 401 -10.43 -9.61 -0.08
N TYR A 402 -9.43 -8.79 0.21
CA TYR A 402 -8.20 -9.21 0.87
C TYR A 402 -8.23 -8.98 2.38
N LEU A 403 -7.86 -10.02 3.13
CA LEU A 403 -7.64 -9.96 4.57
C LEU A 403 -6.20 -10.32 4.86
N LEU A 404 -5.42 -9.34 5.31
CA LEU A 404 -4.00 -9.49 5.59
C LEU A 404 -3.76 -9.52 7.09
N VAL A 405 -3.00 -10.52 7.52
CA VAL A 405 -2.66 -10.76 8.92
C VAL A 405 -1.15 -10.74 9.05
N ALA A 406 -0.64 -9.89 9.94
CA ALA A 406 0.78 -9.86 10.27
C ALA A 406 1.06 -10.70 11.51
N HIS A 407 2.16 -11.43 11.46
CA HIS A 407 2.58 -12.30 12.54
C HIS A 407 3.92 -11.83 13.13
N PRO A 408 4.18 -12.14 14.41
CA PRO A 408 5.47 -11.83 15.03
C PRO A 408 6.60 -12.72 14.50
N ASP A 409 6.28 -13.77 13.76
CA ASP A 409 7.20 -14.77 13.23
C ASP A 409 7.77 -14.41 11.86
N ASN A 410 7.94 -13.12 11.56
CA ASN A 410 8.42 -12.54 10.29
C ASN A 410 7.58 -12.81 9.03
N THR A 411 6.39 -13.39 9.19
CA THR A 411 5.53 -13.70 8.05
C THR A 411 4.23 -12.90 8.04
N LEU A 412 3.60 -12.88 6.88
CA LEU A 412 2.24 -12.38 6.70
C LEU A 412 1.37 -13.54 6.19
N THR A 413 0.12 -13.60 6.61
CA THR A 413 -0.86 -14.52 6.02
C THR A 413 -1.95 -13.73 5.33
N LEU A 414 -2.16 -14.03 4.05
CA LEU A 414 -3.20 -13.42 3.23
C LEU A 414 -4.35 -14.40 3.04
N TYR A 415 -5.56 -13.96 3.39
CA TYR A 415 -6.80 -14.68 3.15
C TYR A 415 -7.61 -13.96 2.07
N LEU A 416 -8.22 -14.74 1.18
CA LEU A 416 -9.15 -14.22 0.18
C LEU A 416 -10.58 -14.43 0.66
N ILE A 417 -11.31 -13.34 0.88
CA ILE A 417 -12.68 -13.36 1.34
C ILE A 417 -13.63 -13.34 0.15
N LYS A 418 -14.47 -14.37 0.06
CA LYS A 418 -15.56 -14.43 -0.90
C LYS A 418 -16.83 -13.98 -0.20
N SER A 419 -17.17 -12.70 -0.38
CA SER A 419 -18.46 -12.15 0.01
C SER A 419 -19.34 -11.99 -1.23
N THR A 420 -20.47 -12.68 -1.24
CA THR A 420 -21.48 -12.61 -2.30
C THR A 420 -22.84 -12.28 -1.69
N SER A 421 -23.87 -12.12 -2.53
CA SER A 421 -25.23 -11.91 -2.04
C SER A 421 -25.77 -13.05 -1.18
N SER A 422 -25.19 -14.25 -1.20
CA SER A 422 -25.67 -15.41 -0.43
C SER A 422 -24.60 -16.10 0.42
N VAL A 423 -23.33 -16.07 0.01
CA VAL A 423 -22.25 -16.81 0.68
C VAL A 423 -21.18 -15.85 1.20
N LEU A 424 -20.74 -16.10 2.44
CA LEU A 424 -19.54 -15.54 3.04
C LEU A 424 -18.59 -16.71 3.36
N SER A 425 -17.38 -16.70 2.80
CA SER A 425 -16.36 -17.69 3.11
C SER A 425 -14.96 -17.10 3.08
N ILE A 426 -14.11 -17.60 3.96
CA ILE A 426 -12.68 -17.29 3.96
C ILE A 426 -11.96 -18.40 3.19
N GLY A 427 -11.22 -18.03 2.15
CA GLY A 427 -10.38 -18.95 1.39
C GLY A 427 -9.18 -19.46 2.21
N PRO A 428 -8.44 -20.45 1.68
CA PRO A 428 -7.23 -20.93 2.35
C PRO A 428 -6.22 -19.78 2.48
N GLY A 429 -5.61 -19.65 3.67
CA GLY A 429 -4.57 -18.65 3.90
C GLY A 429 -3.33 -18.94 3.05
N VAL A 430 -2.68 -17.90 2.52
CA VAL A 430 -1.39 -18.01 1.86
C VAL A 430 -0.36 -17.29 2.70
N ARG A 431 0.67 -18.02 3.13
CA ARG A 431 1.76 -17.45 3.92
C ARG A 431 2.78 -16.79 2.99
N LEU A 432 3.00 -15.51 3.20
CA LEU A 432 3.93 -14.66 2.47
C LEU A 432 5.21 -14.52 3.29
N TRP A 433 6.34 -14.77 2.64
CA TRP A 433 7.68 -14.76 3.23
C TRP A 433 8.50 -13.66 2.59
N GLY A 434 9.30 -12.95 3.39
CA GLY A 434 10.19 -11.92 2.87
C GLY A 434 10.87 -11.11 3.96
N HIS A 435 10.18 -10.78 5.06
CA HIS A 435 10.81 -10.06 6.15
C HIS A 435 11.84 -10.91 6.87
N THR A 436 12.92 -10.27 7.32
CA THR A 436 13.95 -10.90 8.14
C THR A 436 13.63 -10.83 9.63
N SER A 437 12.73 -9.93 10.05
CA SER A 437 12.29 -9.76 11.44
C SER A 437 10.75 -9.70 11.58
N SER A 438 10.25 -9.73 12.82
CA SER A 438 8.82 -9.63 13.17
C SER A 438 8.15 -8.48 12.42
N VAL A 439 6.92 -8.65 11.93
CA VAL A 439 6.19 -7.56 11.27
C VAL A 439 5.44 -6.73 12.31
N SER A 440 5.72 -5.43 12.37
CA SER A 440 5.04 -4.48 13.27
C SER A 440 3.78 -3.87 12.65
N GLY A 441 3.76 -3.79 11.32
CA GLY A 441 2.75 -3.06 10.57
C GLY A 441 2.44 -3.68 9.23
N ALA A 442 1.16 -3.82 8.91
CA ALA A 442 0.73 -4.23 7.57
C ALA A 442 -0.60 -3.58 7.20
N HIS A 443 -0.69 -3.05 5.98
CA HIS A 443 -1.89 -2.47 5.43
C HIS A 443 -2.16 -3.02 4.05
N VAL A 444 -3.42 -3.38 3.77
CA VAL A 444 -3.88 -3.83 2.45
C VAL A 444 -4.82 -2.81 1.83
N GLY A 445 -4.54 -2.46 0.58
CA GLY A 445 -5.37 -1.56 -0.20
C GLY A 445 -6.38 -2.31 -1.07
N VAL A 446 -7.40 -1.59 -1.53
CA VAL A 446 -8.49 -2.13 -2.37
C VAL A 446 -7.97 -2.74 -3.69
N ARG A 447 -6.80 -2.31 -4.15
CA ARG A 447 -6.23 -2.60 -5.48
C ARG A 447 -5.21 -3.73 -5.50
N GLY A 448 -5.40 -4.71 -4.61
CA GLY A 448 -4.54 -5.88 -4.46
C GLY A 448 -3.06 -5.55 -4.30
N LYS A 449 -2.73 -4.44 -3.63
CA LYS A 449 -1.39 -4.16 -3.13
C LYS A 449 -1.42 -4.18 -1.62
N ALA A 450 -0.34 -4.63 -1.02
CA ALA A 450 -0.14 -4.51 0.41
C ALA A 450 1.25 -3.94 0.69
N VAL A 451 1.36 -3.26 1.82
CA VAL A 451 2.63 -2.75 2.31
C VAL A 451 2.80 -3.22 3.75
N SER A 452 4.02 -3.57 4.10
CA SER A 452 4.36 -4.08 5.43
C SER A 452 5.71 -3.57 5.90
N VAL A 453 5.82 -3.33 7.20
CA VAL A 453 7.01 -2.80 7.88
C VAL A 453 7.48 -3.78 8.94
N SER A 454 8.79 -4.00 8.99
CA SER A 454 9.45 -4.76 10.03
C SER A 454 9.39 -4.06 11.38
N ARG A 455 9.49 -4.82 12.46
CA ARG A 455 9.58 -4.30 13.83
C ARG A 455 10.81 -3.42 14.02
N LEU A 456 11.89 -3.71 13.32
CA LEU A 456 13.06 -2.85 13.34
C LEU A 456 12.91 -1.64 12.41
N GLY A 457 11.86 -1.52 11.58
CA GLY A 457 11.68 -0.39 10.67
C GLY A 457 12.67 -0.33 9.50
N ASP A 458 13.62 -1.26 9.42
CA ASP A 458 14.69 -1.37 8.43
C ASP A 458 14.24 -2.00 7.09
N GLU A 459 13.11 -2.69 7.13
CA GLU A 459 12.55 -3.43 6.01
C GLU A 459 11.10 -3.01 5.77
N LEU A 460 10.94 -2.24 4.71
CA LEU A 460 9.65 -1.91 4.12
C LEU A 460 9.48 -2.74 2.84
N ARG A 461 8.37 -3.47 2.73
CA ARG A 461 8.08 -4.34 1.58
C ARG A 461 6.71 -4.05 0.98
N VAL A 462 6.65 -4.06 -0.35
CA VAL A 462 5.42 -4.00 -1.15
C VAL A 462 5.12 -5.38 -1.70
N TRP A 463 3.85 -5.77 -1.65
CA TRP A 463 3.35 -7.04 -2.15
C TRP A 463 2.34 -6.77 -3.26
N ASP A 464 2.54 -7.38 -4.43
CA ASP A 464 1.52 -7.39 -5.49
C ASP A 464 0.67 -8.66 -5.33
N LEU A 465 -0.54 -8.50 -4.81
CA LEU A 465 -1.50 -9.57 -4.57
C LEU A 465 -2.28 -9.93 -5.85
N GLU A 466 -2.25 -9.05 -6.85
CA GLU A 466 -2.92 -9.22 -8.14
C GLU A 466 -2.09 -10.08 -9.10
N GLY A 467 -2.05 -11.38 -8.83
CA GLY A 467 -1.20 -12.33 -9.55
C GLY A 467 -1.76 -13.74 -9.72
N GLY A 468 -3.01 -14.00 -9.32
CA GLY A 468 -3.65 -15.29 -9.57
C GLY A 468 -3.16 -16.41 -8.64
N MET A 469 -3.23 -16.19 -7.33
CA MET A 469 -3.00 -17.25 -6.32
C MET A 469 -4.07 -18.36 -6.31
N ALA A 470 -5.11 -18.23 -7.13
CA ALA A 470 -6.09 -19.30 -7.40
C ALA A 470 -5.50 -20.45 -8.24
N SER A 471 -4.36 -20.25 -8.91
CA SER A 471 -3.72 -21.28 -9.73
C SER A 471 -2.56 -21.97 -9.00
N VAL A 472 -2.51 -23.30 -9.07
CA VAL A 472 -1.42 -24.13 -8.50
C VAL A 472 -0.04 -23.76 -9.10
N ALA A 473 -0.02 -23.21 -10.32
CA ALA A 473 1.20 -22.74 -10.97
C ALA A 473 1.79 -21.47 -10.33
N ALA A 474 0.96 -20.53 -9.86
CA ALA A 474 1.42 -19.32 -9.16
C ALA A 474 2.00 -19.64 -7.76
N ARG A 475 1.54 -20.72 -7.12
CA ARG A 475 2.08 -21.18 -5.82
C ARG A 475 3.54 -21.62 -5.91
N LYS A 476 3.97 -22.21 -7.04
CA LYS A 476 5.39 -22.52 -7.28
C LYS A 476 6.24 -21.25 -7.42
N HIS A 477 5.69 -20.18 -7.99
CA HIS A 477 6.40 -18.90 -8.11
C HIS A 477 6.48 -18.13 -6.78
N SER A 478 5.48 -18.29 -5.91
CA SER A 478 5.49 -17.77 -4.54
C SER A 478 6.61 -18.33 -3.68
N GLN A 479 7.10 -19.55 -3.98
CA GLN A 479 8.26 -20.12 -3.32
C GLN A 479 9.58 -19.45 -3.73
N ASN A 480 9.62 -18.76 -4.88
CA ASN A 480 10.81 -18.05 -5.39
C ASN A 480 10.95 -16.60 -4.88
N GLY A 481 10.11 -16.12 -3.95
CA GLY A 481 10.30 -14.82 -3.29
C GLY A 481 9.99 -13.57 -4.14
N GLU A 482 9.51 -13.73 -5.37
CA GLU A 482 9.29 -12.62 -6.32
C GLU A 482 7.98 -11.82 -6.11
N ILE A 483 7.13 -12.19 -5.14
CA ILE A 483 5.87 -11.47 -4.86
C ILE A 483 6.13 -10.19 -4.03
N SER A 484 7.28 -10.15 -3.36
CA SER A 484 7.66 -9.08 -2.44
C SER A 484 8.79 -8.24 -3.02
N VAL A 485 8.63 -6.93 -2.97
CA VAL A 485 9.65 -5.97 -3.40
C VAL A 485 10.09 -5.16 -2.18
N ARG A 486 11.38 -5.19 -1.85
CA ARG A 486 11.94 -4.37 -0.78
C ARG A 486 12.07 -2.93 -1.28
N ILE A 487 11.51 -1.99 -0.53
CA ILE A 487 11.63 -0.57 -0.82
C ILE A 487 13.04 -0.12 -0.47
N GLN A 488 13.72 0.52 -1.42
CA GLN A 488 15.06 1.06 -1.25
C GLN A 488 15.08 2.52 -1.72
N PRO A 489 15.69 3.43 -0.93
CA PRO A 489 15.92 4.79 -1.38
C PRO A 489 16.80 4.78 -2.62
N SER A 490 16.42 5.54 -3.65
CA SER A 490 17.24 5.70 -4.85
C SER A 490 18.64 6.22 -4.48
N LYS A 491 19.68 5.49 -4.89
CA LYS A 491 21.06 5.98 -4.77
C LYS A 491 21.23 7.14 -5.73
N MET A 492 21.45 8.36 -5.21
CA MET A 492 22.02 9.43 -6.05
C MET A 492 23.36 8.92 -6.60
N PRO A 493 23.64 9.05 -7.92
CA PRO A 493 24.92 8.65 -8.49
C PRO A 493 26.06 9.41 -7.83
N GLU A 494 27.08 8.70 -7.35
CA GLU A 494 28.25 9.27 -6.67
C GLU A 494 29.18 10.08 -7.60
N GLU A 495 28.80 10.33 -8.86
CA GLU A 495 29.64 10.97 -9.87
C GLU A 495 29.75 12.50 -9.76
N PHE A 496 28.99 13.14 -8.85
CA PHE A 496 29.05 14.61 -8.63
C PHE A 496 29.75 15.01 -7.32
N ARG A 497 30.43 14.08 -6.63
CA ARG A 497 31.02 14.34 -5.31
C ARG A 497 32.46 14.88 -5.31
N ALA A 498 33.07 15.11 -6.48
CA ALA A 498 34.49 15.40 -6.57
C ALA A 498 34.89 16.89 -6.41
N ASP A 499 33.98 17.86 -6.52
CA ASP A 499 34.38 19.29 -6.60
C ASP A 499 33.57 20.24 -5.69
N LEU A 500 33.62 20.08 -4.36
CA LEU A 500 33.29 21.17 -3.42
C LEU A 500 34.16 21.13 -2.15
N PRO A 501 34.72 22.27 -1.70
CA PRO A 501 35.51 22.37 -0.47
C PRO A 501 34.66 22.66 0.78
N ASP A 502 35.04 22.00 1.89
CA ASP A 502 34.80 22.19 3.34
C ASP A 502 33.41 22.57 3.93
N PRO A 503 33.07 22.08 5.15
CA PRO A 503 31.71 21.98 5.66
C PRO A 503 31.32 23.21 6.48
N GLY A 504 30.57 24.11 5.86
CA GLY A 504 29.89 25.19 6.56
C GLY A 504 28.75 25.70 5.72
N SER A 505 27.53 25.64 6.24
CA SER A 505 26.30 26.16 5.62
C SER A 505 25.76 25.35 4.41
N GLN A 506 25.03 24.28 4.71
CA GLN A 506 23.67 24.02 4.21
C GLN A 506 23.12 22.75 4.89
N ARG A 507 22.13 22.91 5.77
CA ARG A 507 21.46 21.83 6.49
C ARG A 507 20.57 20.99 5.54
N ASN A 508 21.18 20.19 4.70
CA ASN A 508 20.56 18.95 4.22
C ASN A 508 21.09 17.83 5.12
N PHE A 509 20.56 17.75 6.35
CA PHE A 509 20.83 16.63 7.25
C PHE A 509 20.37 15.35 6.55
N GLY A 510 21.33 14.61 6.01
CA GLY A 510 21.10 13.51 5.09
C GLY A 510 20.28 12.40 5.75
N LEU A 511 19.13 12.12 5.16
CA LEU A 511 18.25 10.96 5.42
C LEU A 511 19.01 9.63 5.47
N ARG A 512 20.18 9.54 4.81
CA ARG A 512 21.10 8.41 4.90
C ARG A 512 21.67 8.22 6.31
N LEU A 513 22.01 9.30 7.01
CA LEU A 513 22.52 9.25 8.39
C LEU A 513 21.42 8.89 9.39
N ALA A 514 20.15 9.22 9.09
CA ALA A 514 18.99 8.79 9.88
C ALA A 514 18.55 7.34 9.59
N LEU A 515 18.99 6.75 8.47
CA LEU A 515 18.86 5.32 8.16
C LEU A 515 20.09 4.52 8.65
N GLU A 516 21.27 5.14 8.72
CA GLU A 516 22.51 4.57 9.27
C GLU A 516 22.58 4.68 10.80
N GLN A 517 21.92 5.67 11.41
CA GLN A 517 21.57 5.64 12.84
C GLN A 517 20.53 4.54 13.01
N GLY A 518 21.04 3.37 13.41
CA GLY A 518 20.25 2.17 13.67
C GLY A 518 18.98 2.48 14.47
N PHE A 519 17.94 1.73 14.14
CA PHE A 519 16.67 1.80 14.83
C PHE A 519 16.86 1.44 16.30
N ASP A 520 16.36 2.29 17.19
CA ASP A 520 16.36 1.99 18.60
C ASP A 520 15.34 0.86 18.83
N ASP A 521 15.79 -0.30 19.32
CA ASP A 521 15.03 -1.57 19.44
C ASP A 521 13.72 -1.44 20.26
N LEU A 522 13.53 -0.31 20.94
CA LEU A 522 12.40 0.01 21.81
C LEU A 522 11.33 0.89 21.13
N ALA A 523 11.61 1.54 19.99
CA ALA A 523 10.82 2.66 19.46
C ALA A 523 10.01 2.38 18.17
N VAL A 524 9.64 1.13 17.89
CA VAL A 524 8.63 0.82 16.84
C VAL A 524 7.42 0.20 17.51
N SER A 525 6.85 0.95 18.46
CA SER A 525 5.66 0.52 19.18
C SER A 525 4.40 0.57 18.31
N GLN A 526 4.41 1.34 17.21
CA GLN A 526 3.27 1.43 16.29
C GLN A 526 3.74 1.52 14.84
N GLY A 527 3.89 0.37 14.20
CA GLY A 527 4.16 0.25 12.76
C GLY A 527 2.95 0.66 11.92
N TRP A 528 2.42 1.87 12.10
CA TRP A 528 1.37 2.34 11.22
C TRP A 528 1.95 2.58 9.82
N VAL A 529 1.25 2.03 8.83
CA VAL A 529 1.60 2.13 7.41
C VAL A 529 0.35 2.49 6.63
N GLY A 530 0.47 3.50 5.79
CA GLY A 530 -0.54 3.85 4.79
C GLY A 530 0.12 4.02 3.44
N PHE A 531 -0.64 3.80 2.36
CA PHE A 531 -0.11 4.00 1.02
C PHE A 531 -1.22 4.43 0.05
N ASP A 532 -0.83 5.15 -0.99
CA ASP A 532 -1.65 5.47 -2.15
C ASP A 532 -0.98 4.94 -3.44
N GLU A 533 -1.47 5.35 -4.61
CA GLU A 533 -0.88 4.95 -5.90
C GLU A 533 0.59 5.42 -6.08
N ARG A 534 1.01 6.47 -5.38
CA ARG A 534 2.26 7.20 -5.61
C ARG A 534 3.24 7.12 -4.45
N ASN A 535 2.72 6.99 -3.24
CA ASN A 535 3.43 7.24 -2.01
C ASN A 535 3.14 6.12 -1.01
N VAL A 536 4.16 5.76 -0.24
CA VAL A 536 4.02 4.97 0.98
C VAL A 536 4.41 5.84 2.17
N ILE A 537 3.69 5.75 3.27
CA ILE A 537 3.95 6.51 4.49
C ILE A 537 4.10 5.55 5.64
N VAL A 538 5.14 5.78 6.43
CA VAL A 538 5.41 5.03 7.65
C VAL A 538 5.55 6.02 8.80
N LEU A 539 4.85 5.74 9.91
CA LEU A 539 5.06 6.47 11.15
C LEU A 539 6.34 5.96 11.83
N ARG A 540 7.26 6.88 12.11
CA ARG A 540 8.52 6.61 12.80
C ARG A 540 8.56 7.38 14.10
N GLU A 541 8.91 6.69 15.17
CA GLU A 541 9.30 7.30 16.45
C GLU A 541 10.83 7.32 16.52
N LYS A 542 11.40 8.46 16.89
CA LYS A 542 12.85 8.62 17.08
C LYS A 542 13.21 8.41 18.55
N SER A 543 14.49 8.14 18.84
CA SER A 543 15.04 7.88 20.18
C SER A 543 14.72 8.96 21.23
N HIS A 544 14.45 10.19 20.81
CA HIS A 544 14.05 11.30 21.69
C HIS A 544 12.53 11.43 21.90
N GLY A 545 11.73 10.45 21.46
CA GLY A 545 10.26 10.46 21.51
C GLY A 545 9.61 11.35 20.44
N SER A 546 10.39 12.02 19.59
CA SER A 546 9.83 12.79 18.47
C SER A 546 9.27 11.85 17.41
N GLN A 547 8.08 12.15 16.90
CA GLN A 547 7.41 11.37 15.87
C GLN A 547 7.51 12.07 14.51
N ALA A 548 7.92 11.30 13.51
CA ALA A 548 8.07 11.76 12.14
C ALA A 548 7.39 10.79 11.17
N LEU A 549 6.81 11.33 10.11
CA LEU A 549 6.30 10.56 8.99
C LEU A 549 7.36 10.46 7.92
N VAL A 550 7.74 9.24 7.57
CA VAL A 550 8.62 8.99 6.43
C VAL A 550 7.75 8.73 5.21
N VAL A 551 7.89 9.57 4.19
CA VAL A 551 7.17 9.49 2.92
C VAL A 551 8.11 8.93 1.86
N TYR A 552 7.70 7.85 1.22
CA TYR A 552 8.39 7.20 0.12
C TYR A 552 7.62 7.50 -1.17
N ASP A 553 8.14 8.38 -2.01
CA ASP A 553 7.54 8.80 -3.29
C ASP A 553 8.12 7.99 -4.46
N PHE A 554 7.23 7.33 -5.21
CA PHE A 554 7.55 6.48 -6.36
C PHE A 554 7.41 7.21 -7.71
N SER A 555 7.09 8.50 -7.73
CA SER A 555 6.76 9.25 -8.95
C SER A 555 7.90 9.56 -9.91
#